data_AF-A0A2V1K7J5-F1
#
_entry.id   AF-A0A2V1K7J5-F1
#
_cell.length_a   1.000
_cell.length_b   1.000
_cell.length_c   1.000
_cell.angle_alpha   90.00
_cell.angle_beta   90.00
_cell.angle_gamma   90.00
#
_symmetry.space_group_name_H-M   'P 1'
#
loop_
_entity.id
_entity.type
_entity.pdbx_description
1 polymer ?
#
loop_
_entity_poly.entity_id
_entity_poly.type
_entity_poly.pdbx_seq_one_letter_code
_entity_poly.pdbx_strand_id
1 'polypeptide(L)'
;MASACRRSARPALRFCSIHSSPWERPSRIDAHMETHSPVPHTSVMTWAISGHSASKDAAGDTTHAKSNAAHAEIRISMKHDVTYDASTDISRLVPGHKGDFDACHRLLEASPEQIRRVLPELLVWLQDINWPIAPYILKALRPLDAALAQPVMDILAGDDEMWKYWIISNLLPQVRTEVRQALHPRIVAIAKQPTPGEAADEVNLAAAGLLAQWGSD
;
A
#
# COMPACT_ATOMS: atom_id res chain seq x y z
N MET A 1 -54.50 5.35 53.43
CA MET A 1 -53.83 4.03 53.51
C MET A 1 -53.41 3.67 52.09
N ALA A 2 -52.17 3.53 51.62
CA ALA A 2 -50.79 3.65 52.10
C ALA A 2 -49.94 4.02 50.84
N SER A 3 -49.18 5.12 50.82
CA SER A 3 -47.71 5.21 50.93
C SER A 3 -46.85 4.04 50.38
N ALA A 4 -46.05 4.32 49.33
CA ALA A 4 -44.62 4.00 49.11
C ALA A 4 -44.31 4.24 47.60
N CYS A 5 -43.41 5.10 47.11
CA CYS A 5 -42.00 5.44 47.38
C CYS A 5 -40.95 4.42 46.85
N ARG A 6 -40.34 4.81 45.70
CA ARG A 6 -38.91 4.71 45.27
C ARG A 6 -38.27 3.40 44.74
N ARG A 7 -37.54 3.64 43.63
CA ARG A 7 -36.13 3.28 43.25
C ARG A 7 -35.92 2.36 42.04
N SER A 8 -34.87 2.73 41.32
CA SER A 8 -34.31 2.19 40.09
C SER A 8 -33.63 0.84 40.27
N ALA A 9 -33.55 0.07 39.17
CA ALA A 9 -32.40 -0.77 38.85
C ALA A 9 -32.42 -1.14 37.36
N ARG A 10 -31.33 -0.81 36.65
CA ARG A 10 -31.01 -1.36 35.32
C ARG A 10 -30.52 -2.81 35.50
N PRO A 11 -30.83 -3.76 34.60
CA PRO A 11 -30.09 -5.01 34.55
C PRO A 11 -28.89 -4.92 33.62
N ALA A 12 -27.81 -5.53 34.08
CA ALA A 12 -26.46 -5.57 33.56
C ALA A 12 -26.34 -6.09 32.11
N LEU A 13 -25.47 -5.43 31.34
CA LEU A 13 -24.83 -5.95 30.15
C LEU A 13 -23.92 -7.13 30.55
N ARG A 14 -24.08 -8.27 29.89
CA ARG A 14 -23.13 -9.39 29.99
C ARG A 14 -21.99 -9.19 29.00
N PHE A 15 -20.79 -9.12 29.58
CA PHE A 15 -19.48 -9.15 28.95
C PHE A 15 -19.03 -10.61 28.74
N CYS A 16 -18.58 -10.96 27.53
CA CYS A 16 -17.67 -12.07 27.14
C CYS A 16 -17.93 -12.35 25.63
N SER A 17 -16.96 -12.48 24.73
CA SER A 17 -15.54 -12.77 24.86
C SER A 17 -14.75 -12.07 23.76
N ILE A 18 -13.65 -11.43 24.14
CA ILE A 18 -12.61 -10.93 23.24
C ILE A 18 -11.83 -12.16 22.77
N HIS A 19 -11.83 -12.43 21.46
CA HIS A 19 -10.77 -13.21 20.85
C HIS A 19 -9.57 -12.29 20.71
N SER A 20 -8.51 -12.58 21.46
CA SER A 20 -7.23 -11.89 21.39
C SER A 20 -6.57 -12.15 20.04
N SER A 21 -6.43 -11.10 19.23
CA SER A 21 -5.53 -11.10 18.07
C SER A 21 -4.07 -11.12 18.55
N PRO A 22 -3.13 -11.83 17.90
CA PRO A 22 -1.80 -12.12 18.46
C PRO A 22 -0.78 -10.95 18.47
N TRP A 23 -1.21 -9.71 18.27
CA TRP A 23 -0.29 -8.57 18.15
C TRP A 23 -0.86 -7.35 18.89
N GLU A 24 -0.94 -7.42 20.21
CA GLU A 24 -1.18 -6.23 21.03
C GLU A 24 -0.05 -5.21 20.83
N ARG A 25 -0.42 -3.99 20.43
CA ARG A 25 0.48 -2.83 20.31
C ARG A 25 1.13 -2.55 21.69
N PRO A 26 2.47 -2.39 21.79
CA PRO A 26 3.08 -1.92 23.03
C PRO A 26 2.62 -0.49 23.34
N SER A 27 2.09 -0.31 24.55
CA SER A 27 1.66 0.98 25.10
C SER A 27 2.81 2.01 25.08
N ARG A 28 2.47 3.19 24.53
CA ARG A 28 3.13 4.49 24.62
C ARG A 28 4.07 4.62 25.83
N ILE A 29 5.38 4.54 25.58
CA ILE A 29 6.42 4.97 26.52
C ILE A 29 6.86 6.37 26.12
N ASP A 30 6.83 7.27 27.11
CA ASP A 30 7.35 8.62 27.06
C ASP A 30 8.81 8.64 26.58
N ALA A 31 9.10 9.43 25.55
CA ALA A 31 10.45 9.77 25.17
C ALA A 31 10.56 11.29 24.97
N HIS A 32 11.26 11.85 25.94
CA HIS A 32 11.79 13.20 26.06
C HIS A 32 12.17 13.90 24.75
N MET A 33 11.86 15.20 24.73
CA MET A 33 12.45 16.19 23.84
C MET A 33 13.98 16.18 23.96
N GLU A 34 14.68 15.87 22.86
CA GLU A 34 16.06 16.31 22.67
C GLU A 34 16.16 17.08 21.36
N THR A 35 16.41 18.38 21.52
CA THR A 35 16.73 19.34 20.49
C THR A 35 18.20 19.22 20.13
N HIS A 36 18.56 18.94 18.87
CA HIS A 36 19.85 19.37 18.33
C HIS A 36 19.76 19.79 16.86
N SER A 37 20.37 20.95 16.62
CA SER A 37 20.41 21.77 15.41
C SER A 37 21.37 21.20 14.34
N PRO A 38 21.30 21.68 13.07
CA PRO A 38 21.92 21.06 11.89
C PRO A 38 23.21 21.76 11.42
N VAL A 39 24.06 21.08 10.64
CA VAL A 39 24.93 21.60 9.53
C VAL A 39 25.97 20.52 9.08
N PRO A 40 26.72 20.67 7.95
CA PRO A 40 26.41 21.28 6.63
C PRO A 40 26.85 20.40 5.43
N HIS A 41 26.48 20.86 4.22
CA HIS A 41 26.98 20.40 2.92
C HIS A 41 28.48 20.64 2.70
N THR A 42 29.14 19.72 1.98
CA THR A 42 30.34 20.00 1.18
C THR A 42 30.23 19.35 -0.20
N SER A 43 30.98 19.94 -1.14
CA SER A 43 30.74 19.96 -2.58
C SER A 43 31.92 19.33 -3.35
N VAL A 44 31.63 18.97 -4.61
CA VAL A 44 32.52 18.76 -5.77
C VAL A 44 33.44 17.53 -5.77
N MET A 45 33.34 16.72 -6.83
CA MET A 45 34.46 16.40 -7.75
C MET A 45 33.93 15.84 -9.09
N THR A 46 34.10 16.67 -10.12
CA THR A 46 33.98 16.39 -11.55
C THR A 46 35.13 15.49 -12.01
N TRP A 47 34.86 14.49 -12.85
CA TRP A 47 35.88 13.85 -13.69
C TRP A 47 35.43 13.87 -15.16
N ALA A 48 36.25 14.52 -15.98
CA ALA A 48 36.19 14.53 -17.43
C ALA A 48 37.07 13.39 -17.98
N ILE A 49 36.65 12.77 -19.09
CA ILE A 49 37.57 12.06 -19.99
C ILE A 49 37.26 12.50 -21.42
N SER A 50 38.27 13.08 -22.07
CA SER A 50 38.36 13.36 -23.49
C SER A 50 39.21 12.30 -24.20
N GLY A 51 38.91 12.08 -25.48
CA GLY A 51 39.82 11.53 -26.50
C GLY A 51 39.32 10.22 -27.10
N HIS A 52 39.46 9.92 -28.39
CA HIS A 52 40.07 10.61 -29.54
C HIS A 52 39.51 9.95 -30.82
N SER A 53 39.40 10.72 -31.90
CA SER A 53 39.05 10.26 -33.26
C SER A 53 40.16 9.44 -33.92
N ALA A 54 39.79 8.49 -34.79
CA ALA A 54 40.58 8.14 -35.98
C ALA A 54 39.69 7.47 -37.04
N SER A 55 39.92 7.89 -38.29
CA SER A 55 39.19 7.58 -39.51
C SER A 55 39.80 6.42 -40.33
N LYS A 56 39.04 6.00 -41.35
CA LYS A 56 39.43 5.74 -42.77
C LYS A 56 39.34 4.30 -43.34
N ASP A 57 38.59 4.27 -44.45
CA ASP A 57 38.82 3.67 -45.77
C ASP A 57 38.65 2.14 -46.03
N ALA A 58 37.54 1.83 -46.72
CA ALA A 58 37.40 1.28 -48.09
C ALA A 58 37.95 -0.11 -48.54
N ALA A 59 37.20 -0.68 -49.49
CA ALA A 59 37.41 -1.86 -50.37
C ALA A 59 37.11 -3.24 -49.73
N GLY A 60 36.45 -4.22 -50.37
CA GLY A 60 36.09 -4.44 -51.77
C GLY A 60 36.14 -5.96 -52.05
N ASP A 61 34.97 -6.58 -52.16
CA ASP A 61 34.54 -7.71 -53.00
C ASP A 61 35.23 -9.12 -53.03
N THR A 62 34.33 -10.12 -53.01
CA THR A 62 34.31 -11.53 -53.49
C THR A 62 35.56 -12.44 -53.54
N THR A 63 35.49 -13.62 -52.89
CA THR A 63 35.09 -14.92 -53.52
C THR A 63 35.41 -16.15 -52.63
N HIS A 64 34.58 -17.18 -52.83
CA HIS A 64 34.86 -18.61 -52.71
C HIS A 64 34.61 -19.36 -51.38
N ALA A 65 33.50 -20.09 -51.42
CA ALA A 65 33.10 -21.17 -50.54
C ALA A 65 34.12 -22.31 -50.47
N LYS A 66 34.27 -22.88 -49.27
CA LYS A 66 34.36 -24.33 -49.03
C LYS A 66 34.04 -24.65 -47.57
N SER A 67 33.39 -25.80 -47.42
CA SER A 67 32.81 -26.40 -46.23
C SER A 67 33.64 -26.28 -44.96
N ASN A 68 32.95 -26.06 -43.83
CA ASN A 68 33.03 -26.98 -42.70
C ASN A 68 31.75 -26.90 -41.87
N ALA A 69 31.01 -28.00 -41.89
CA ALA A 69 29.94 -28.27 -40.96
C ALA A 69 30.56 -28.55 -39.59
N ALA A 70 30.32 -27.66 -38.62
CA ALA A 70 30.32 -27.98 -37.20
C ALA A 70 29.67 -26.84 -36.42
N HIS A 71 28.46 -27.12 -35.93
CA HIS A 71 27.92 -26.65 -34.65
C HIS A 71 28.13 -25.18 -34.25
N ALA A 72 27.10 -24.35 -34.46
CA ALA A 72 26.53 -23.50 -33.40
C ALA A 72 25.37 -22.67 -33.95
N GLU A 73 24.26 -23.32 -34.34
CA GLU A 73 22.98 -22.62 -34.22
C GLU A 73 22.51 -22.81 -32.78
N ILE A 74 22.81 -21.85 -31.91
CA ILE A 74 21.95 -21.57 -30.77
C ILE A 74 20.66 -21.00 -31.38
N ARG A 75 19.85 -21.89 -31.93
CA ARG A 75 18.45 -21.59 -32.22
C ARG A 75 17.82 -21.49 -30.84
N ILE A 76 17.69 -20.26 -30.35
CA ILE A 76 16.83 -19.97 -29.20
C ILE A 76 15.43 -20.38 -29.63
N SER A 77 15.12 -21.65 -29.37
CA SER A 77 13.79 -22.22 -29.46
C SER A 77 13.05 -21.71 -28.23
N MET A 78 12.65 -20.44 -28.27
CA MET A 78 11.55 -19.97 -27.44
C MET A 78 10.28 -20.62 -28.01
N LYS A 79 10.12 -21.91 -27.74
CA LYS A 79 8.79 -22.50 -27.62
C LYS A 79 8.18 -21.77 -26.44
N HIS A 80 7.31 -20.82 -26.75
CA HIS A 80 6.34 -20.27 -25.83
C HIS A 80 5.39 -21.41 -25.40
N ASP A 81 5.90 -22.29 -24.54
CA ASP A 81 5.11 -23.04 -23.56
C ASP A 81 5.45 -22.44 -22.20
N VAL A 82 5.24 -21.12 -22.06
CA VAL A 82 5.02 -20.57 -20.73
C VAL A 82 3.57 -20.88 -20.42
N THR A 83 3.35 -22.06 -19.87
CA THR A 83 2.17 -22.30 -19.05
C THR A 83 2.13 -21.15 -18.06
N TYR A 84 1.15 -20.26 -18.21
CA TYR A 84 0.84 -19.21 -17.27
C TYR A 84 0.66 -19.85 -15.89
N ASP A 85 1.71 -19.78 -15.07
CA ASP A 85 1.73 -20.34 -13.74
C ASP A 85 0.84 -19.47 -12.84
N ALA A 86 -0.45 -19.77 -12.88
CA ALA A 86 -1.46 -19.21 -11.98
C ALA A 86 -1.25 -19.66 -10.51
N SER A 87 -0.18 -20.39 -10.19
CA SER A 87 0.17 -20.92 -8.87
C SER A 87 1.38 -20.22 -8.22
N THR A 88 1.83 -19.08 -8.75
CA THR A 88 2.71 -18.19 -7.96
C THR A 88 2.09 -18.03 -6.58
N ASP A 89 2.82 -18.49 -5.56
CA ASP A 89 2.37 -18.54 -4.17
C ASP A 89 2.01 -17.12 -3.70
N ILE A 90 0.73 -16.78 -3.87
CA ILE A 90 0.21 -15.42 -3.63
C ILE A 90 0.39 -15.01 -2.17
N SER A 91 0.54 -15.97 -1.25
CA SER A 91 0.82 -15.71 0.16
C SER A 91 2.13 -14.93 0.35
N ARG A 92 3.11 -15.11 -0.55
CA ARG A 92 4.40 -14.41 -0.50
C ARG A 92 4.30 -12.93 -0.88
N LEU A 93 3.16 -12.48 -1.41
CA LEU A 93 2.92 -11.07 -1.70
C LEU A 93 2.55 -10.29 -0.43
N VAL A 94 2.06 -10.98 0.60
CA VAL A 94 1.71 -10.36 1.87
C VAL A 94 2.97 -10.30 2.74
N PRO A 95 3.36 -9.10 3.22
CA PRO A 95 4.45 -8.97 4.17
C PRO A 95 4.20 -9.81 5.43
N GLY A 96 5.26 -10.43 5.97
CA GLY A 96 5.20 -11.14 7.25
C GLY A 96 5.49 -10.25 8.46
N HIS A 97 6.16 -9.11 8.26
CA HIS A 97 6.50 -8.13 9.30
C HIS A 97 6.70 -6.72 8.71
N LYS A 98 6.72 -5.69 9.57
CA LYS A 98 6.83 -4.26 9.19
C LYS A 98 8.11 -3.84 8.42
N GLY A 99 9.02 -4.77 8.18
CA GLY A 99 10.28 -4.56 7.47
C GLY A 99 10.55 -5.63 6.41
N ASP A 100 9.51 -6.34 5.97
CA ASP A 100 9.60 -7.39 4.95
C ASP A 100 9.62 -6.74 3.55
N PHE A 101 10.77 -6.15 3.21
CA PHE A 101 10.96 -5.51 1.92
C PHE A 101 10.97 -6.52 0.77
N ASP A 102 11.32 -7.79 1.04
CA ASP A 102 11.30 -8.84 0.03
C ASP A 102 9.87 -9.10 -0.45
N ALA A 103 8.88 -9.13 0.45
CA ALA A 103 7.47 -9.17 0.08
C ALA A 103 7.06 -7.92 -0.71
N CYS A 104 7.52 -6.74 -0.31
CA CYS A 104 7.23 -5.50 -1.05
C CYS A 104 7.79 -5.52 -2.47
N HIS A 105 8.98 -6.06 -2.70
CA HIS A 105 9.57 -6.20 -4.03
C HIS A 105 8.71 -7.10 -4.92
N ARG A 106 8.31 -8.27 -4.41
CA ARG A 106 7.39 -9.17 -5.13
C ARG A 106 6.04 -8.51 -5.40
N LEU A 107 5.51 -7.78 -4.42
CA LEU A 107 4.23 -7.09 -4.53
C LEU A 107 4.25 -6.01 -5.63
N LEU A 108 5.35 -5.26 -5.77
CA LEU A 108 5.48 -4.23 -6.81
C LEU A 108 5.61 -4.80 -8.22
N GLU A 109 5.99 -6.07 -8.37
CA GLU A 109 6.07 -6.79 -9.63
C GLU A 109 4.79 -7.60 -9.95
N ALA A 110 3.89 -7.74 -8.97
CA ALA A 110 2.69 -8.53 -9.09
C ALA A 110 1.66 -7.90 -10.05
N SER A 111 0.88 -8.74 -10.73
CA SER A 111 -0.24 -8.26 -11.54
C SER A 111 -1.38 -7.75 -10.65
N PRO A 112 -2.22 -6.82 -11.15
CA PRO A 112 -3.42 -6.38 -10.42
C PRO A 112 -4.31 -7.55 -9.97
N GLU A 113 -4.43 -8.61 -10.78
CA GLU A 113 -5.19 -9.82 -10.45
C GLU A 113 -4.62 -10.58 -9.26
N GLN A 114 -3.29 -10.65 -9.13
CA GLN A 114 -2.64 -11.28 -7.98
C GLN A 114 -2.84 -10.43 -6.72
N ILE A 115 -2.67 -9.10 -6.82
CA ILE A 115 -2.88 -8.16 -5.71
C ILE A 115 -4.33 -8.23 -5.21
N ARG A 116 -5.31 -8.29 -6.12
CA ARG A 116 -6.74 -8.39 -5.76
C ARG A 116 -7.06 -9.61 -4.89
N ARG A 117 -6.32 -10.72 -5.02
CA ARG A 117 -6.56 -11.95 -4.26
C ARG A 117 -6.11 -11.89 -2.79
N VAL A 118 -5.23 -10.96 -2.45
CA VAL A 118 -4.66 -10.79 -1.10
C VAL A 118 -4.91 -9.38 -0.55
N LEU A 119 -5.88 -8.69 -1.13
CA LEU A 119 -6.12 -7.28 -0.89
C LEU A 119 -6.49 -6.97 0.58
N PRO A 120 -7.39 -7.74 1.25
CA PRO A 120 -7.69 -7.53 2.66
C PRO A 120 -6.44 -7.64 3.55
N GLU A 121 -5.57 -8.62 3.29
CA GLU A 121 -4.34 -8.86 4.03
C GLU A 121 -3.31 -7.75 3.81
N LEU A 122 -3.24 -7.21 2.59
CA LEU A 122 -2.38 -6.06 2.30
C LEU A 122 -2.83 -4.79 3.02
N LEU A 123 -4.14 -4.56 3.13
CA LEU A 123 -4.68 -3.36 3.79
C LEU A 123 -4.34 -3.32 5.29
N VAL A 124 -4.13 -4.46 5.95
CA VAL A 124 -3.67 -4.54 7.35
C VAL A 124 -2.33 -3.79 7.53
N TRP A 125 -1.47 -3.82 6.51
CA TRP A 125 -0.18 -3.12 6.52
C TRP A 125 -0.29 -1.59 6.39
N LEU A 126 -1.52 -1.06 6.31
CA LEU A 126 -1.84 0.36 6.36
C LEU A 126 -2.49 0.80 7.69
N GLN A 127 -2.55 -0.08 8.70
CA GLN A 127 -2.98 0.30 10.06
C GLN A 127 -2.04 1.31 10.73
N ASP A 128 -0.78 1.38 10.28
CA ASP A 128 0.20 2.36 10.73
C ASP A 128 1.12 2.74 9.57
N ILE A 129 0.92 3.95 9.05
CA ILE A 129 1.72 4.48 7.93
C ILE A 129 3.19 4.73 8.33
N ASN A 130 3.51 4.72 9.62
CA ASN A 130 4.90 4.80 10.08
C ASN A 130 5.68 3.49 9.88
N TRP A 131 5.01 2.39 9.52
CA TRP A 131 5.71 1.16 9.16
C TRP A 131 6.55 1.39 7.90
N PRO A 132 7.85 0.99 7.90
CA PRO A 132 8.76 1.22 6.78
C PRO A 132 8.24 0.73 5.42
N ILE A 133 7.40 -0.30 5.43
CA ILE A 133 6.82 -0.91 4.23
C ILE A 133 5.54 -0.24 3.73
N ALA A 134 4.85 0.59 4.53
CA ALA A 134 3.57 1.18 4.16
C ALA A 134 3.59 1.95 2.83
N PRO A 135 4.65 2.74 2.49
CA PRO A 135 4.74 3.41 1.18
C PRO A 135 4.73 2.44 -0.02
N TYR A 136 5.31 1.24 0.14
CA TYR A 136 5.34 0.21 -0.90
C TYR A 136 3.96 -0.39 -1.11
N ILE A 137 3.22 -0.61 -0.01
CA ILE A 137 1.84 -1.09 -0.05
C ILE A 137 0.95 -0.05 -0.75
N LEU A 138 1.01 1.23 -0.35
CA LEU A 138 0.24 2.31 -1.00
C LEU A 138 0.51 2.37 -2.50
N LYS A 139 1.78 2.27 -2.91
CA LYS A 139 2.19 2.27 -4.31
C LYS A 139 1.58 1.10 -5.09
N ALA A 140 1.57 -0.10 -4.50
CA ALA A 140 1.00 -1.29 -5.13
C ALA A 140 -0.53 -1.23 -5.26
N LEU A 141 -1.23 -0.55 -4.36
CA LEU A 141 -2.70 -0.45 -4.36
C LEU A 141 -3.23 0.66 -5.28
N ARG A 142 -2.43 1.71 -5.54
CA ARG A 142 -2.81 2.85 -6.39
C ARG A 142 -3.44 2.49 -7.76
N PRO A 143 -2.93 1.51 -8.53
CA PRO A 143 -3.49 1.19 -9.85
C PRO A 143 -4.79 0.38 -9.80
N LEU A 144 -5.22 -0.10 -8.62
CA LEU A 144 -6.42 -0.92 -8.51
C LEU A 144 -7.69 -0.13 -8.82
N ASP A 145 -8.63 -0.84 -9.43
CA ASP A 145 -9.94 -0.36 -9.84
C ASP A 145 -10.97 -0.53 -8.73
N ALA A 146 -12.25 -0.61 -9.12
CA ALA A 146 -13.39 -0.78 -8.21
C ALA A 146 -13.24 -1.97 -7.23
N ALA A 147 -12.37 -2.95 -7.50
CA ALA A 147 -12.07 -4.03 -6.56
C ALA A 147 -11.55 -3.54 -5.19
N LEU A 148 -10.96 -2.33 -5.14
CA LEU A 148 -10.50 -1.72 -3.89
C LEU A 148 -11.64 -1.22 -3.00
N ALA A 149 -12.82 -0.95 -3.57
CA ALA A 149 -13.88 -0.22 -2.87
C ALA A 149 -14.46 -1.02 -1.69
N GLN A 150 -14.82 -2.30 -1.88
CA GLN A 150 -15.48 -3.07 -0.82
C GLN A 150 -14.55 -3.35 0.38
N PRO A 151 -13.29 -3.82 0.20
CA PRO A 151 -12.39 -4.01 1.33
C PRO A 151 -12.11 -2.73 2.11
N VAL A 152 -12.03 -1.59 1.42
CA VAL A 152 -11.89 -0.29 2.10
C VAL A 152 -13.18 0.11 2.82
N MET A 153 -14.35 -0.12 2.23
CA MET A 153 -15.64 0.11 2.88
C MET A 153 -15.75 -0.68 4.20
N ASP A 154 -15.28 -1.92 4.22
CA ASP A 154 -15.30 -2.77 5.40
C ASP A 154 -14.42 -2.20 6.52
N ILE A 155 -13.22 -1.68 6.20
CA ILE A 155 -12.37 -0.97 7.16
C ILE A 155 -13.05 0.30 7.67
N LEU A 156 -13.65 1.09 6.77
CA LEU A 156 -14.36 2.30 7.15
C LEU A 156 -15.59 2.02 8.01
N ALA A 157 -16.20 0.83 7.93
CA ALA A 157 -17.32 0.40 8.76
C ALA A 157 -16.88 -0.18 10.13
N GLY A 158 -15.59 -0.47 10.31
CA GLY A 158 -15.03 -1.02 11.55
C GLY A 158 -14.92 0.00 12.69
N ASP A 159 -14.20 -0.37 13.73
CA ASP A 159 -14.01 0.39 14.98
C ASP A 159 -12.55 0.85 15.22
N ASP A 160 -11.61 0.49 14.35
CA ASP A 160 -10.23 1.01 14.39
C ASP A 160 -10.17 2.39 13.73
N GLU A 161 -10.41 3.43 14.53
CA GLU A 161 -10.48 4.81 14.07
C GLU A 161 -9.15 5.32 13.49
N MET A 162 -8.02 4.90 14.05
CA MET A 162 -6.70 5.23 13.50
C MET A 162 -6.47 4.58 12.14
N TRP A 163 -6.91 3.35 11.93
CA TRP A 163 -6.84 2.72 10.61
C TRP A 163 -7.70 3.46 9.60
N LYS A 164 -8.93 3.86 9.97
CA LYS A 164 -9.78 4.71 9.10
C LYS A 164 -9.07 6.02 8.75
N TYR A 165 -8.50 6.71 9.75
CA TYR A 165 -7.75 7.94 9.56
C TYR A 165 -6.63 7.77 8.52
N TRP A 166 -5.84 6.70 8.64
CA TRP A 166 -4.73 6.43 7.73
C TRP A 166 -5.18 6.13 6.31
N ILE A 167 -6.23 5.32 6.16
CA ILE A 167 -6.83 5.00 4.86
C ILE A 167 -7.33 6.27 4.18
N ILE A 168 -8.10 7.10 4.90
CA ILE A 168 -8.67 8.35 4.38
C ILE A 168 -7.57 9.34 4.00
N SER A 169 -6.54 9.48 4.82
CA SER A 169 -5.52 10.52 4.64
C SER A 169 -4.42 10.14 3.65
N ASN A 170 -4.18 8.85 3.38
CA ASN A 170 -3.01 8.40 2.60
C ASN A 170 -3.37 7.57 1.37
N LEU A 171 -4.32 6.65 1.48
CA LEU A 171 -4.73 5.80 0.36
C LEU A 171 -5.72 6.53 -0.55
N LEU A 172 -6.82 7.02 0.01
CA LEU A 172 -7.93 7.61 -0.75
C LEU A 172 -7.63 8.86 -1.59
N PRO A 173 -6.62 9.70 -1.29
CA PRO A 173 -6.22 10.78 -2.19
C PRO A 173 -5.72 10.27 -3.55
N GLN A 174 -5.19 9.05 -3.59
CA GLN A 174 -4.46 8.52 -4.75
C GLN A 174 -5.25 7.50 -5.57
N VAL A 175 -6.46 7.11 -5.11
CA VAL A 175 -7.28 6.11 -5.79
C VAL A 175 -7.97 6.66 -7.03
N ARG A 176 -8.33 5.75 -7.94
CA ARG A 176 -9.04 6.06 -9.18
C ARG A 176 -10.47 6.53 -8.93
N THR A 177 -11.03 7.28 -9.89
CA THR A 177 -12.37 7.87 -9.81
C THR A 177 -13.47 6.86 -9.49
N GLU A 178 -13.39 5.63 -10.01
CA GLU A 178 -14.41 4.60 -9.77
C GLU A 178 -14.47 4.21 -8.28
N VAL A 179 -13.30 4.13 -7.62
CA VAL A 179 -13.20 3.87 -6.17
C VAL A 179 -13.69 5.07 -5.37
N ARG A 180 -13.32 6.29 -5.80
CA ARG A 180 -13.80 7.54 -5.15
C ARG A 180 -15.32 7.59 -5.16
N GLN A 181 -15.96 7.36 -6.30
CA GLN A 181 -17.41 7.36 -6.45
C GLN A 181 -18.10 6.33 -5.54
N ALA A 182 -17.56 5.11 -5.49
CA ALA A 182 -18.11 4.05 -4.64
C ALA A 182 -18.03 4.38 -3.14
N LEU A 183 -16.93 5.01 -2.70
CA LEU A 183 -16.71 5.33 -1.28
C LEU A 183 -17.30 6.68 -0.87
N HIS A 184 -17.61 7.57 -1.81
CA HIS A 184 -18.05 8.93 -1.55
C HIS A 184 -19.19 9.04 -0.52
N PRO A 185 -20.29 8.24 -0.60
CA PRO A 185 -21.36 8.31 0.40
C PRO A 185 -20.88 8.04 1.83
N ARG A 186 -19.96 7.08 2.01
CA ARG A 186 -19.39 6.76 3.32
C ARG A 186 -18.50 7.87 3.84
N ILE A 187 -17.65 8.46 2.99
CA ILE A 187 -16.79 9.59 3.38
C ILE A 187 -17.63 10.81 3.76
N VAL A 188 -18.72 11.09 3.04
CA VAL A 188 -19.68 12.15 3.42
C VAL A 188 -20.31 11.86 4.78
N ALA A 189 -20.68 10.61 5.06
CA ALA A 189 -21.25 10.24 6.36
C ALA A 189 -20.25 10.46 7.51
N ILE A 190 -19.00 10.01 7.37
CA ILE A 190 -17.93 10.24 8.37
C ILE A 190 -17.72 11.74 8.61
N ALA A 191 -17.66 12.55 7.54
CA ALA A 191 -17.43 13.99 7.67
C ALA A 191 -18.58 14.73 8.35
N LYS A 192 -19.84 14.36 8.07
CA LYS A 192 -21.03 15.11 8.51
C LYS A 192 -21.68 14.56 9.78
N GLN A 193 -21.59 13.25 10.00
CA GLN A 193 -22.25 12.54 11.10
C GLN A 193 -21.29 11.48 11.67
N PRO A 194 -20.13 11.89 12.20
CA PRO A 194 -19.16 10.95 12.74
C PRO A 194 -19.71 10.23 13.96
N THR A 195 -19.24 9.01 14.17
CA THR A 195 -19.35 8.37 15.48
C THR A 195 -18.51 9.17 16.52
N PRO A 196 -18.75 8.99 17.82
CA PRO A 196 -17.91 9.61 18.84
C PRO A 196 -16.42 9.23 18.72
N GLY A 197 -16.11 7.99 18.29
CA GLY A 197 -14.74 7.55 18.05
C GLY A 197 -14.11 8.26 16.85
N GLU A 198 -14.83 8.29 15.72
CA GLU A 198 -14.40 9.00 14.51
C GLU A 198 -14.14 10.49 14.77
N ALA A 199 -14.94 11.12 15.63
CA ALA A 199 -14.73 12.52 16.00
C ALA A 199 -13.56 12.71 16.98
N ALA A 200 -13.36 11.79 17.92
CA ALA A 200 -12.29 11.86 18.91
C ALA A 200 -10.90 11.73 18.26
N ASP A 201 -10.78 10.87 17.25
CA ASP A 201 -9.53 10.64 16.50
C ASP A 201 -9.49 11.44 15.18
N GLU A 202 -10.32 12.48 15.06
CA GLU A 202 -10.32 13.46 13.95
C GLU A 202 -10.51 12.84 12.54
N VAL A 203 -11.06 11.62 12.47
CA VAL A 203 -11.38 10.91 11.21
C VAL A 203 -12.37 11.73 10.37
N ASN A 204 -13.29 12.43 11.04
CA ASN A 204 -14.24 13.37 10.41
C ASN A 204 -13.55 14.55 9.72
N LEU A 205 -12.47 15.08 10.31
CA LEU A 205 -11.70 16.17 9.73
C LEU A 205 -10.90 15.69 8.52
N ALA A 206 -10.28 14.52 8.62
CA ALA A 206 -9.61 13.88 7.49
C ALA A 206 -10.59 13.65 6.32
N ALA A 207 -11.80 13.14 6.62
CA ALA A 207 -12.85 12.93 5.62
C ALA A 207 -13.30 14.25 4.97
N ALA A 208 -13.49 15.31 5.75
CA ALA A 208 -13.86 16.63 5.24
C ALA A 208 -12.77 17.21 4.31
N GLY A 209 -11.50 17.08 4.70
CA GLY A 209 -10.36 17.49 3.87
C GLY A 209 -10.29 16.71 2.55
N LEU A 210 -10.51 15.40 2.59
CA LEU A 210 -10.55 14.55 1.39
C LEU A 210 -11.70 14.95 0.45
N LEU A 211 -12.89 15.26 0.97
CA LEU A 211 -14.02 15.72 0.14
C LEU A 211 -13.74 17.06 -0.53
N ALA A 212 -13.06 17.98 0.16
CA ALA A 212 -12.65 19.25 -0.44
C ALA A 212 -11.66 19.03 -1.60
N GLN A 213 -10.73 18.08 -1.44
CA GLN A 213 -9.81 17.67 -2.49
C GLN A 213 -10.54 17.06 -3.69
N TRP A 214 -11.43 16.08 -3.47
CA TRP A 214 -12.18 15.43 -4.54
C TRP A 214 -13.14 16.36 -5.29
N GLY A 215 -13.59 17.44 -4.67
CA GLY A 215 -14.40 18.47 -5.32
C GLY A 215 -13.60 19.52 -6.09
N SER A 216 -12.27 19.52 -5.98
CA SER A 216 -11.36 20.45 -6.66
C SER A 216 -10.70 19.86 -7.91
N ASP A 217 -10.78 18.54 -8.08
CA ASP A 217 -10.27 17.77 -9.24
C ASP A 217 -11.32 17.65 -10.36
#